data_AF-A0A9X3NDD3-F1
#
_entry.id   AF-A0A9X3NDD3-F1
#
_cell.length_a   1.000
_cell.length_b   1.000
_cell.length_c   1.000
_cell.angle_alpha   90.00
_cell.angle_beta   90.00
_cell.angle_gamma   90.00
#
_symmetry.space_group_name_H-M   'P 1'
#
loop_
_entity.id
_entity.type
_entity.pdbx_description
1 polymer ?
#
loop_
_entity_poly.entity_id
_entity_poly.type
_entity_poly.pdbx_seq_one_letter_code
_entity_poly.pdbx_strand_id
1 'polypeptide(L)'
;MRSLVILAALLIPASTAHARPPLCAPEVIESTLIGAGHLTQEEIDADAGVNLVRCGDVTGDGGTDVVFTVASGGTAGDTHFGVIEGGADGAGEVALFKEGYKVGIARHDKRSFDVLQPHYGSKDANCCPSSFRRTRYTWTGTRFKAGKAKTLKKAPASFYR
;
A
#
# COMPACT_ATOMS: atom_id res chain seq x y z
N MET A 1 -33.74 -50.59 -42.29
CA MET A 1 -33.70 -49.12 -42.11
C MET A 1 -32.99 -48.82 -40.80
N ARG A 2 -31.72 -48.40 -40.85
CA ARG A 2 -30.91 -48.04 -39.67
C ARG A 2 -30.73 -46.53 -39.68
N SER A 3 -31.40 -45.82 -38.78
CA SER A 3 -31.22 -44.38 -38.57
C SER A 3 -29.95 -44.13 -37.76
N LEU A 4 -29.02 -43.38 -38.35
CA LEU A 4 -27.84 -42.85 -37.70
C LEU A 4 -28.23 -41.51 -37.06
N VAL A 5 -28.18 -41.40 -35.73
CA VAL A 5 -28.33 -40.13 -35.00
C VAL A 5 -26.93 -39.59 -34.73
N ILE A 6 -26.57 -38.48 -35.37
CA ILE A 6 -25.31 -37.78 -35.14
C ILE A 6 -25.54 -36.80 -33.98
N LEU A 7 -24.94 -37.08 -32.82
CA LEU A 7 -24.95 -36.19 -31.67
C LEU A 7 -23.83 -35.15 -31.86
N ALA A 8 -24.19 -33.93 -32.23
CA ALA A 8 -23.26 -32.81 -32.29
C ALA A 8 -23.03 -32.27 -30.86
N ALA A 9 -21.87 -32.55 -30.28
CA ALA A 9 -21.45 -31.98 -29.00
C ALA A 9 -20.99 -30.53 -29.21
N LEU A 10 -21.80 -29.56 -28.77
CA LEU A 10 -21.38 -28.17 -28.64
C LEU A 10 -20.40 -28.06 -27.45
N LEU A 11 -19.13 -27.78 -27.73
CA LEU A 11 -18.14 -27.38 -26.73
C LEU A 11 -18.37 -25.90 -26.38
N ILE A 12 -18.90 -25.64 -25.19
CA ILE A 12 -18.97 -24.29 -24.62
C ILE A 12 -17.58 -23.95 -24.07
N PRO A 13 -16.93 -22.84 -24.49
CA PRO A 13 -15.67 -22.42 -23.90
C PRO A 13 -15.92 -22.05 -22.43
N ALA A 14 -15.20 -22.72 -21.53
CA ALA A 14 -15.21 -22.36 -20.12
C ALA A 14 -14.63 -20.95 -19.97
N SER A 15 -15.44 -20.01 -19.48
CA SER A 15 -14.95 -18.70 -19.05
C SER A 15 -13.87 -18.93 -17.99
N THR A 16 -12.61 -18.71 -18.36
CA THR A 16 -11.52 -18.63 -17.40
C THR A 16 -11.80 -17.42 -16.51
N ALA A 17 -12.38 -17.65 -15.34
CA ALA A 17 -12.43 -16.67 -14.29
C ALA A 17 -10.99 -16.28 -14.01
N HIS A 18 -10.57 -15.12 -14.52
CA HIS A 18 -9.28 -14.56 -14.18
C HIS A 18 -9.31 -14.36 -12.68
N ALA A 19 -8.47 -15.12 -11.96
CA ALA A 19 -8.29 -14.91 -10.54
C ALA A 19 -7.93 -13.43 -10.36
N ARG A 20 -8.73 -12.72 -9.55
CA ARG A 20 -8.52 -11.29 -9.32
C ARG A 20 -7.10 -11.08 -8.81
N PRO A 21 -6.38 -10.08 -9.31
CA PRO A 21 -5.07 -9.74 -8.78
C PRO A 21 -5.15 -9.54 -7.27
N PRO A 22 -4.22 -10.09 -6.48
CA PRO A 22 -4.18 -9.81 -5.06
C PRO A 22 -3.91 -8.31 -4.85
N LEU A 23 -4.64 -7.65 -3.95
CA LEU A 23 -4.48 -6.23 -3.60
C LEU A 23 -3.02 -5.83 -3.28
N CYS A 24 -2.23 -6.80 -2.87
CA CYS A 24 -0.82 -6.67 -2.52
C CYS A 24 0.15 -6.50 -3.68
N ALA A 25 -0.30 -6.64 -4.93
CA ALA A 25 0.56 -6.42 -6.08
C ALA A 25 0.79 -4.91 -6.28
N PRO A 26 2.05 -4.44 -6.41
CA PRO A 26 2.35 -3.01 -6.62
C PRO A 26 1.52 -2.39 -7.75
N GLU A 27 1.32 -3.12 -8.85
CA GLU A 27 0.60 -2.64 -10.03
C GLU A 27 -0.90 -2.42 -9.73
N VAL A 28 -1.47 -3.22 -8.83
CA VAL A 28 -2.86 -3.06 -8.37
C VAL A 28 -2.97 -1.82 -7.48
N ILE A 29 -2.02 -1.64 -6.57
CA ILE A 29 -1.95 -0.48 -5.68
C ILE A 29 -1.81 0.80 -6.52
N GLU A 30 -0.89 0.82 -7.47
CA GLU A 30 -0.68 1.94 -8.39
C GLU A 30 -1.92 2.25 -9.22
N SER A 31 -2.58 1.23 -9.79
CA SER A 31 -3.84 1.42 -10.49
C SER A 31 -4.93 1.99 -9.59
N THR A 32 -5.02 1.55 -8.33
CA THR A 32 -5.96 2.12 -7.34
C THR A 32 -5.63 3.57 -7.03
N LEU A 33 -4.34 3.91 -6.87
CA LEU A 33 -3.90 5.29 -6.61
C LEU A 33 -4.16 6.22 -7.79
N ILE A 34 -3.92 5.75 -9.02
CA ILE A 34 -4.28 6.49 -10.24
C ILE A 34 -5.79 6.73 -10.30
N GLY A 35 -6.58 5.68 -10.08
CA GLY A 35 -8.05 5.79 -10.06
C GLY A 35 -8.57 6.76 -8.99
N ALA A 36 -7.86 6.88 -7.87
CA ALA A 36 -8.16 7.82 -6.79
C ALA A 36 -7.58 9.24 -7.01
N GLY A 37 -6.79 9.46 -8.06
CA GLY A 37 -6.13 10.75 -8.34
C GLY A 37 -4.96 11.07 -7.41
N HIS A 38 -4.31 10.06 -6.83
CA HIS A 38 -3.16 10.17 -5.93
C HIS A 38 -1.81 9.91 -6.58
N LEU A 39 -1.82 9.40 -7.81
CA LEU A 39 -0.65 9.13 -8.64
C LEU A 39 -1.06 9.32 -10.10
N THR A 40 -0.13 9.67 -10.98
CA THR A 40 -0.36 9.68 -12.42
C THR A 40 0.54 8.69 -13.15
N GLN A 41 0.16 8.31 -14.37
CA GLN A 41 0.99 7.43 -15.19
C GLN A 41 2.33 8.11 -15.53
N GLU A 42 2.35 9.43 -15.72
CA GLU A 42 3.57 10.18 -15.98
C GLU A 42 4.54 10.17 -14.80
N GLU A 43 4.02 10.16 -13.55
CA GLU A 43 4.87 10.01 -12.36
C GLU A 43 5.51 8.61 -12.32
N ILE A 44 4.73 7.57 -12.68
CA ILE A 44 5.25 6.20 -12.77
C ILE A 44 6.33 6.07 -13.86
N ASP A 45 6.06 6.63 -15.03
CA ASP A 45 6.99 6.65 -16.15
C ASP A 45 8.27 7.46 -15.83
N ALA A 46 8.22 8.31 -14.80
CA ALA A 46 9.35 9.06 -14.24
C ALA A 46 9.98 8.38 -13.00
N ASP A 47 9.82 7.07 -12.86
CA ASP A 47 10.35 6.21 -11.77
C ASP A 47 9.74 6.45 -10.37
N ALA A 48 8.72 7.30 -10.22
CA ALA A 48 7.92 7.31 -9.00
C ALA A 48 7.05 6.04 -8.94
N GLY A 49 6.58 5.64 -7.77
CA GLY A 49 5.72 4.46 -7.70
C GLY A 49 5.69 3.79 -6.34
N VAL A 50 4.92 2.72 -6.23
CA VAL A 50 4.77 1.98 -4.98
C VAL A 50 6.07 1.25 -4.66
N ASN A 51 6.59 1.43 -3.44
CA ASN A 51 7.88 0.88 -3.04
C ASN A 51 7.78 -0.15 -1.91
N LEU A 52 7.36 0.26 -0.71
CA LEU A 52 7.13 -0.67 0.38
C LEU A 52 5.67 -1.12 0.37
N VAL A 53 5.46 -2.43 0.49
CA VAL A 53 4.13 -3.05 0.55
C VAL A 53 4.06 -3.97 1.77
N ARG A 54 3.07 -3.77 2.64
CA ARG A 54 2.83 -4.58 3.84
C ARG A 54 1.36 -4.96 3.91
N CYS A 55 1.08 -6.21 3.56
CA CYS A 55 -0.28 -6.72 3.53
C CYS A 55 -0.74 -7.35 4.83
N GLY A 56 -2.06 -7.34 5.00
CA GLY A 56 -2.77 -8.02 6.06
C GLY A 56 -3.99 -7.21 6.48
N ASP A 57 -4.88 -7.84 7.24
CA ASP A 57 -6.06 -7.20 7.81
C ASP A 57 -5.63 -6.10 8.81
N VAL A 58 -5.73 -4.84 8.39
CA VAL A 58 -5.35 -3.64 9.15
C VAL A 58 -6.57 -2.87 9.68
N THR A 59 -7.75 -3.11 9.13
CA THR A 59 -9.06 -2.57 9.55
C THR A 59 -9.79 -3.52 10.52
N GLY A 60 -9.43 -4.80 10.52
CA GLY A 60 -10.03 -5.84 11.37
C GLY A 60 -11.38 -6.33 10.86
N ASP A 61 -11.65 -6.22 9.56
CA ASP A 61 -12.90 -6.64 8.91
C ASP A 61 -12.81 -8.05 8.28
N GLY A 62 -11.61 -8.65 8.30
CA GLY A 62 -11.33 -9.96 7.71
C GLY A 62 -10.89 -9.92 6.24
N GLY A 63 -10.91 -8.74 5.61
CA GLY A 63 -10.32 -8.47 4.31
C GLY A 63 -8.79 -8.38 4.38
N THR A 64 -8.13 -8.53 3.23
CA THR A 64 -6.70 -8.22 3.13
C THR A 64 -6.55 -6.78 2.73
N ASP A 65 -6.01 -5.95 3.63
CA ASP A 65 -5.63 -4.58 3.33
C ASP A 65 -4.15 -4.50 2.95
N VAL A 66 -3.75 -3.30 2.52
CA VAL A 66 -2.35 -2.99 2.26
C VAL A 66 -1.95 -1.67 2.88
N VAL A 67 -0.84 -1.68 3.62
CA VAL A 67 -0.11 -0.48 4.02
C VAL A 67 1.07 -0.32 3.06
N PHE A 68 1.20 0.86 2.46
CA PHE A 68 2.20 1.09 1.42
C PHE A 68 2.95 2.42 1.57
N THR A 69 4.06 2.55 0.84
CA THR A 69 4.72 3.82 0.55
C THR A 69 4.81 4.07 -0.96
N VAL A 70 4.94 5.34 -1.33
CA VAL A 70 5.23 5.77 -2.70
C VAL A 70 6.61 6.43 -2.71
N ALA A 71 7.52 5.88 -3.51
CA ALA A 71 8.83 6.44 -3.81
C ALA A 71 8.70 7.57 -4.83
N SER A 72 9.58 8.57 -4.71
CA SER A 72 9.60 9.72 -5.62
C SER A 72 10.35 9.49 -6.93
N GLY A 73 10.92 8.30 -7.17
CA GLY A 73 11.88 8.06 -8.27
C GLY A 73 13.25 8.73 -8.10
N GLY A 74 13.52 9.33 -6.94
CA GLY A 74 14.73 10.13 -6.73
C GLY A 74 15.29 10.07 -5.30
N THR A 75 16.16 11.01 -4.97
CA THR A 75 16.87 11.00 -3.68
C THR A 75 15.99 11.34 -2.47
N ALA A 76 14.75 11.79 -2.68
CA ALA A 76 13.79 12.00 -1.61
C ALA A 76 13.31 10.67 -0.99
N GLY A 77 13.47 9.54 -1.69
CA GLY A 77 12.99 8.24 -1.25
C GLY A 77 11.46 8.21 -1.19
N ASP A 78 10.91 7.53 -0.18
CA ASP A 78 9.46 7.43 0.01
C ASP A 78 8.87 8.77 0.48
N THR A 79 8.00 9.37 -0.34
CA THR A 79 7.38 10.68 -0.13
C THR A 79 5.91 10.59 0.24
N HIS A 80 5.28 9.44 0.08
CA HIS A 80 3.93 9.21 0.58
C HIS A 80 3.82 7.87 1.28
N PHE A 81 2.79 7.75 2.10
CA PHE A 81 2.35 6.48 2.67
C PHE A 81 0.84 6.43 2.75
N GLY A 82 0.30 5.23 2.81
CA GLY A 82 -1.14 5.07 2.85
C GLY A 82 -1.61 3.69 3.26
N VAL A 83 -2.92 3.55 3.24
CA VAL A 83 -3.64 2.30 3.41
C VAL A 83 -4.70 2.20 2.32
N ILE A 84 -4.76 1.05 1.66
CA ILE A 84 -5.93 0.65 0.87
C ILE A 84 -6.63 -0.46 1.64
N GLU A 85 -7.91 -0.24 1.94
CA GLU A 85 -8.82 -1.22 2.54
C GLU A 85 -9.29 -2.20 1.46
N GLY A 86 -9.19 -3.49 1.74
CA GLY A 86 -9.51 -4.53 0.77
C GLY A 86 -11.01 -4.79 0.64
N GLY A 87 -11.56 -4.59 -0.55
CA GLY A 87 -12.92 -4.97 -0.88
C GLY A 87 -13.08 -6.47 -1.12
N ALA A 88 -14.31 -6.97 -0.91
CA ALA A 88 -14.67 -8.36 -1.18
C ALA A 88 -14.49 -8.77 -2.66
N ASP A 89 -14.36 -7.78 -3.56
CA ASP A 89 -14.16 -7.97 -4.97
C ASP A 89 -12.68 -7.93 -5.42
N GLY A 90 -11.74 -7.89 -4.49
CA GLY A 90 -10.30 -7.80 -4.78
C GLY A 90 -9.83 -6.42 -5.23
N ALA A 91 -10.75 -5.49 -5.51
CA ALA A 91 -10.44 -4.07 -5.55
C ALA A 91 -10.42 -3.51 -4.12
N GLY A 92 -9.79 -2.35 -3.93
CA GLY A 92 -9.72 -1.72 -2.62
C GLY A 92 -9.97 -0.21 -2.69
N GLU A 93 -10.30 0.38 -1.55
CA GLU A 93 -10.53 1.81 -1.39
C GLU A 93 -9.40 2.45 -0.59
N VAL A 94 -8.95 3.63 -1.01
CA VAL A 94 -7.90 4.38 -0.29
C VAL A 94 -8.45 4.92 1.03
N ALA A 95 -8.17 4.22 2.13
CA ALA A 95 -8.57 4.60 3.48
C ALA A 95 -7.64 5.66 4.11
N LEU A 96 -6.40 5.77 3.61
CA LEU A 96 -5.44 6.78 4.02
C LEU A 96 -4.44 7.06 2.89
N PHE A 97 -4.18 8.33 2.61
CA PHE A 97 -3.06 8.77 1.78
C PHE A 97 -2.47 10.06 2.38
N LYS A 98 -1.17 10.06 2.67
CA LYS A 98 -0.49 11.16 3.35
C LYS A 98 0.89 11.40 2.77
N GLU A 99 1.22 12.67 2.63
CA GLU A 99 2.57 13.13 2.34
C GLU A 99 3.53 12.88 3.51
N GLY A 100 4.80 12.70 3.16
CA GLY A 100 5.92 12.55 4.05
C GLY A 100 7.24 12.79 3.32
N TYR A 101 8.35 12.50 3.99
CA TYR A 101 9.69 12.62 3.42
C TYR A 101 10.56 11.53 4.00
N LYS A 102 11.19 10.72 3.14
CA LYS A 102 11.99 9.55 3.53
C LYS A 102 11.24 8.66 4.53
N VAL A 103 10.01 8.33 4.17
CA VAL A 103 9.08 7.60 5.03
C VAL A 103 9.53 6.15 5.18
N GLY A 104 9.51 5.65 6.41
CA GLY A 104 9.49 4.22 6.69
C GLY A 104 8.14 3.83 7.29
N ILE A 105 7.66 2.62 6.98
CA ILE A 105 6.46 2.03 7.58
C ILE A 105 6.81 0.72 8.28
N ALA A 106 6.15 0.43 9.40
CA ALA A 106 6.25 -0.85 10.08
C ALA A 106 4.89 -1.23 10.68
N ARG A 107 4.43 -2.47 10.45
CA ARG A 107 3.25 -3.00 11.15
C ARG A 107 3.53 -3.04 12.65
N HIS A 108 2.58 -2.59 13.45
CA HIS A 108 2.70 -2.63 14.91
C HIS A 108 1.87 -3.75 15.53
N ASP A 109 0.58 -3.81 15.17
CA ASP A 109 -0.35 -4.86 15.56
C ASP A 109 -1.42 -5.02 14.49
N LYS A 110 -2.49 -5.76 14.78
CA LYS A 110 -3.59 -5.99 13.84
C LYS A 110 -4.19 -4.69 13.32
N ARG A 111 -4.38 -3.66 14.15
CA ARG A 111 -5.13 -2.44 13.80
C ARG A 111 -4.28 -1.19 13.70
N SER A 112 -2.96 -1.34 13.71
CA SER A 112 -2.07 -0.19 13.68
C SER A 112 -0.74 -0.46 13.00
N PHE A 113 -0.17 0.63 12.48
CA PHE A 113 1.17 0.68 11.93
C PHE A 113 1.85 1.95 12.41
N ASP A 114 3.18 1.90 12.46
CA ASP A 114 4.01 3.04 12.79
C ASP A 114 4.61 3.60 11.49
N VAL A 115 4.61 4.92 11.38
CA VAL A 115 5.32 5.70 10.36
C VAL A 115 6.53 6.32 11.01
N LEU A 116 7.69 6.22 10.37
CA LEU A 116 8.94 6.83 10.80
C LEU A 116 9.40 7.83 9.75
N GLN A 117 9.74 9.03 10.19
CA GLN A 117 10.33 10.06 9.33
C GLN A 117 11.59 10.60 9.99
N PRO A 118 12.65 10.90 9.23
CA PRO A 118 13.78 11.65 9.74
C PRO A 118 13.34 13.05 10.19
N HIS A 119 14.01 13.55 11.21
CA HIS A 119 13.83 14.91 11.71
C HIS A 119 15.19 15.59 11.76
N TYR A 120 15.35 16.55 10.86
CA TYR A 120 16.57 17.32 10.66
C TYR A 120 16.54 18.57 11.53
N GLY A 121 17.60 18.77 12.31
CA GLY A 121 17.92 20.03 12.93
C GLY A 121 18.43 21.04 11.91
N SER A 122 18.53 22.30 12.31
CA SER A 122 18.95 23.40 11.43
C SER A 122 20.37 23.27 10.86
N LYS A 123 21.21 22.39 11.43
CA LYS A 123 22.59 22.14 11.01
C LYS A 123 22.78 20.74 10.42
N ASP A 124 21.71 19.96 10.29
CA ASP A 124 21.81 18.60 9.79
C ASP A 124 21.89 18.64 8.26
N ALA A 125 22.84 17.90 7.69
CA ALA A 125 22.82 17.63 6.25
C ALA A 125 21.65 16.67 5.93
N ASN A 126 21.11 16.74 4.71
CA ASN A 126 19.98 15.89 4.27
C ASN A 126 20.27 14.38 4.35
N CYS A 127 21.52 13.97 4.44
CA CYS A 127 21.91 12.57 4.67
C CYS A 127 21.71 12.09 6.11
N CYS A 128 21.70 13.00 7.08
CA CYS A 128 22.20 12.73 8.41
C CYS A 128 21.31 13.38 9.47
N PRO A 129 20.06 12.89 9.63
CA PRO A 129 19.14 13.45 10.61
C PRO A 129 19.61 13.18 12.04
N SER A 130 19.46 14.18 12.91
CA SER A 130 19.77 14.08 14.34
C SER A 130 18.76 13.24 15.13
N SER A 131 17.55 13.04 14.59
CA SER A 131 16.49 12.28 15.24
C SER A 131 15.47 11.78 14.22
N PHE A 132 14.51 10.99 14.70
CA PHE A 132 13.36 10.52 13.92
C PHE A 132 12.08 10.83 14.65
N ARG A 133 11.01 11.10 13.91
CA ARG A 133 9.64 11.17 14.43
C ARG A 133 8.92 9.90 14.06
N ARG A 134 8.44 9.18 15.09
CA ARG A 134 7.57 8.03 14.91
C ARG A 134 6.14 8.40 15.26
N THR A 135 5.22 8.21 14.31
CA THR A 135 3.79 8.43 14.50
C THR A 135 3.05 7.12 14.31
N ARG A 136 2.22 6.74 15.28
CA ARG A 136 1.35 5.57 15.15
C ARG A 136 0.06 5.97 14.48
N TYR A 137 -0.38 5.18 13.50
CA TYR A 137 -1.71 5.28 12.91
C TYR A 137 -2.52 4.07 13.37
N THR A 138 -3.71 4.32 13.92
CA THR A 138 -4.59 3.28 14.46
C THR A 138 -5.96 3.38 13.81
N TRP A 139 -6.49 2.26 13.34
CA TRP A 139 -7.85 2.17 12.82
C TRP A 139 -8.88 2.39 13.93
N THR A 140 -9.83 3.30 13.70
CA THR A 140 -10.90 3.63 14.66
C THR A 140 -12.24 2.97 14.34
N GLY A 141 -12.30 2.08 13.34
CA GLY A 141 -13.54 1.53 12.79
C GLY A 141 -14.06 2.27 11.56
N THR A 142 -13.52 3.46 11.26
CA THR A 142 -13.95 4.29 10.12
C THR A 142 -12.81 5.01 9.41
N ARG A 143 -11.68 5.23 10.09
CA ARG A 143 -10.50 5.89 9.54
C ARG A 143 -9.27 5.56 10.37
N PHE A 144 -8.10 5.81 9.80
CA PHE A 144 -6.85 5.83 10.56
C PHE A 144 -6.68 7.16 11.28
N LYS A 145 -6.43 7.10 12.59
CA LYS A 145 -6.10 8.26 13.42
C LYS A 145 -4.62 8.26 13.78
N ALA A 146 -3.95 9.38 13.54
CA ALA A 146 -2.60 9.61 14.01
C ALA A 146 -2.58 9.82 15.54
N GLY A 147 -1.70 9.09 16.21
CA GLY A 147 -1.33 9.32 17.60
C GLY A 147 -0.31 10.46 17.75
N LYS A 148 0.10 10.72 18.99
CA LYS A 148 1.18 11.68 19.25
C LYS A 148 2.50 11.16 18.67
N ALA A 149 3.19 12.02 17.92
CA ALA A 149 4.54 11.72 17.43
C ALA A 149 5.52 11.57 18.59
N LYS A 150 6.38 10.56 18.51
CA LYS A 150 7.47 10.30 19.46
C LYS A 150 8.81 10.54 18.79
N THR A 151 9.66 11.35 19.41
CA THR A 151 11.04 11.55 18.95
C THR A 151 11.91 10.38 19.36
N LEU A 152 12.68 9.84 18.42
CA LEU A 152 13.62 8.75 18.61
C LEU A 152 15.03 9.21 18.20
N LYS A 153 16.05 8.75 18.91
CA LYS A 153 17.46 9.03 18.54
C LYS A 153 17.94 8.16 17.38
N LYS A 154 17.33 7.00 17.17
CA LYS A 154 17.68 6.04 16.13
C LYS A 154 16.40 5.40 15.57
N ALA A 155 16.45 5.05 14.29
CA ALA A 155 15.39 4.26 13.66
C ALA A 155 15.36 2.84 14.25
N PRO A 156 14.20 2.35 14.70
CA PRO A 156 14.05 0.99 15.20
C PRO A 156 14.27 -0.08 14.12
N ALA A 157 14.74 -1.26 14.53
CA ALA A 157 15.02 -2.36 13.60
C ALA A 157 13.79 -2.84 12.78
N SER A 158 12.58 -2.60 13.29
CA SER A 158 11.33 -2.97 12.62
C SER A 158 11.10 -2.24 11.29
N PHE A 159 11.80 -1.14 11.04
CA PHE A 159 11.66 -0.34 9.81
C PHE A 159 12.62 -0.76 8.69
N TYR A 160 13.48 -1.75 8.93
CA TYR A 160 14.43 -2.29 7.93
C TYR A 160 14.05 -3.69 7.45
N ARG A 161 12.83 -4.14 7.75
CA ARG A 161 12.32 -5.48 7.43
C ARG A 161 11.19 -5.37 6.43
#